data_AF-A0A3M0XKE4-F1
#
_entry.id   AF-A0A3M0XKE4-F1
#
_cell.length_a   1.000
_cell.length_b   1.000
_cell.length_c   1.000
_cell.angle_alpha   90.00
_cell.angle_beta   90.00
_cell.angle_gamma   90.00
#
_symmetry.space_group_name_H-M   'P 1'
#
loop_
_entity.id
_entity.type
_entity.pdbx_description
1 polymer ?
#
loop_
_entity_poly.entity_id
_entity_poly.type
_entity_poly.pdbx_seq_one_letter_code
_entity_poly.pdbx_strand_id
1 'polypeptide(L)'
;RCFQEYYRVLKPGRWMTVEFHNSRNSVWNAIQEALQRAGFVIADVRTLDKQQGTFKQVTTGGAVKQDLIISAYKPNGGLEERFKLEAGSEEGVWDFVRTHLRKLPVVVEKDGQLEVVAERQNYLLFDRMVAFHVQRGITVPLSAAEFYAGLAQRFVERDGMYFLPEQAAEYDKKRLTAKEVKQLELFVSDESSAIQWLKQQLLQKPQTFQELHPQFMREIAGWKKHEKPLELLELLEQNFLRYDGKGEVPSQIHSYLSSNYKELRNLPKDDPKLQAKAKDRWYVPDPNKAQDLEKLRERALLKEFQEYVEQASRPGSRKLRVFRLEAVRAGFKKAWQERDYQTIIKVAR
;
A
#
# COMPACT_ATOMS: atom_id res chain seq x y z
N ARG A 1 5.04 7.00 25.13
CA ARG A 1 6.04 7.18 26.21
C ARG A 1 7.15 6.13 26.16
N CYS A 2 6.88 4.82 26.22
CA CYS A 2 7.93 3.78 26.14
C CYS A 2 8.80 3.88 24.87
N PHE A 3 8.19 4.00 23.69
CA PHE A 3 8.97 4.10 22.44
C PHE A 3 9.85 5.35 22.35
N GLN A 4 9.49 6.46 23.01
CA GLN A 4 10.35 7.64 23.06
C GLN A 4 11.62 7.35 23.87
N GLU A 5 11.49 6.58 24.94
CA GLU A 5 12.65 6.17 25.74
C GLU A 5 13.53 5.18 24.98
N TYR A 6 12.93 4.21 24.28
CA TYR A 6 13.69 3.31 23.39
C TYR A 6 14.40 4.08 22.28
N TYR A 7 13.74 5.08 21.70
CA TYR A 7 14.35 5.94 20.69
C TYR A 7 15.53 6.75 21.28
N ARG A 8 15.39 7.27 22.51
CA ARG A 8 16.44 8.03 23.21
C ARG A 8 17.70 7.19 23.41
N VAL A 9 17.57 5.96 23.90
CA VAL A 9 18.71 5.08 24.23
C VAL A 9 19.32 4.36 23.04
N LEU A 10 18.52 4.10 21.99
CA LEU A 10 19.01 3.40 20.80
C LEU A 10 19.98 4.28 20.02
N LYS A 11 21.14 3.73 19.64
CA LYS A 11 22.13 4.43 18.81
C LYS A 11 21.56 4.70 17.40
N PRO A 12 21.89 5.85 16.76
CA PRO A 12 21.45 6.13 15.40
C PRO A 12 21.79 5.02 14.40
N GLY A 13 20.88 4.72 13.48
CA GLY A 13 21.04 3.67 12.46
C GLY A 13 20.85 2.24 12.95
N ARG A 14 20.57 2.02 14.25
CA ARG A 14 20.29 0.70 14.84
C ARG A 14 18.80 0.36 14.81
N TRP A 15 18.52 -0.92 15.03
CA TRP A 15 17.20 -1.53 14.87
C TRP A 15 16.57 -1.87 16.22
N MET A 16 15.26 -1.96 16.19
CA MET A 16 14.42 -2.50 17.24
C MET A 16 13.35 -3.36 16.59
N THR A 17 13.06 -4.50 17.20
CA THR A 17 11.97 -5.38 16.78
C THR A 17 10.93 -5.42 17.89
N VAL A 18 9.68 -5.16 17.54
CA VAL A 18 8.55 -5.23 18.46
C VAL A 18 7.71 -6.43 18.07
N GLU A 19 7.73 -7.47 18.90
CA GLU A 19 6.77 -8.55 18.84
C GLU A 19 5.58 -8.20 19.73
N PHE A 20 4.36 -8.41 19.23
CA PHE A 20 3.17 -8.31 20.06
C PHE A 20 2.06 -9.24 19.56
N HIS A 21 1.17 -9.59 20.49
CA HIS A 21 0.01 -10.43 20.22
C HIS A 21 -1.26 -9.70 20.66
N ASN A 22 -2.13 -9.34 19.71
CA ASN A 22 -3.43 -8.75 20.04
C ASN A 22 -4.46 -8.96 18.92
N SER A 23 -5.69 -9.30 19.29
CA SER A 23 -6.81 -9.43 18.34
C SER A 23 -7.49 -8.10 17.97
N ARG A 24 -7.13 -7.01 18.64
CA ARG A 24 -7.69 -5.68 18.36
C ARG A 24 -6.76 -4.88 17.45
N ASN A 25 -7.23 -4.58 16.25
CA ASN A 25 -6.55 -3.69 15.30
C ASN A 25 -6.28 -2.29 15.87
N SER A 26 -7.06 -1.83 16.85
CA SER A 26 -6.80 -0.56 17.54
C SER A 26 -5.45 -0.54 18.26
N VAL A 27 -5.02 -1.69 18.81
CA VAL A 27 -3.73 -1.84 19.47
C VAL A 27 -2.61 -1.83 18.44
N TRP A 28 -2.80 -2.52 17.32
CA TRP A 28 -1.87 -2.51 16.18
C TRP A 28 -1.60 -1.09 15.66
N ASN A 29 -2.65 -0.35 15.34
CA ASN A 29 -2.53 1.03 14.85
C ASN A 29 -1.86 1.93 15.89
N ALA A 30 -2.21 1.78 17.17
CA ALA A 30 -1.61 2.56 18.25
C ALA A 30 -0.10 2.29 18.40
N ILE A 31 0.34 1.04 18.20
CA ILE A 31 1.78 0.69 18.25
C ILE A 31 2.52 1.32 17.07
N GLN A 32 2.01 1.15 15.84
CA GLN A 32 2.63 1.74 14.66
C GLN A 32 2.73 3.26 14.76
N GLU A 33 1.63 3.91 15.15
CA GLU A 33 1.60 5.36 15.36
C GLU A 33 2.57 5.80 16.46
N ALA A 34 2.65 5.05 17.56
CA ALA A 34 3.55 5.39 18.65
C ALA A 34 5.05 5.21 18.30
N LEU A 35 5.39 4.20 17.49
CA LEU A 35 6.73 4.02 16.93
C LEU A 35 7.11 5.20 16.03
N GLN A 36 6.21 5.53 15.11
CA GLN A 36 6.35 6.61 14.16
C GLN A 36 6.48 7.98 14.84
N ARG A 37 5.58 8.30 15.80
CA ARG A 37 5.66 9.53 16.61
C ARG A 37 6.93 9.62 17.46
N ALA A 38 7.53 8.49 17.82
CA ALA A 38 8.81 8.46 18.53
C ALA A 38 10.01 8.72 17.60
N GLY A 39 9.82 8.68 16.27
CA GLY A 39 10.84 8.94 15.25
C GLY A 39 11.40 7.69 14.56
N PHE A 40 10.88 6.49 14.89
CA PHE A 40 11.30 5.26 14.21
C PHE A 40 10.73 5.19 12.79
N VAL A 41 11.51 4.61 11.88
CA VAL A 41 11.04 4.20 10.56
C VAL A 41 10.76 2.71 10.57
N ILE A 42 9.51 2.34 10.32
CA ILE A 42 9.10 0.94 10.15
C ILE A 42 9.68 0.45 8.83
N ALA A 43 10.34 -0.70 8.85
CA ALA A 43 11.00 -1.26 7.67
C ALA A 43 10.45 -2.63 7.26
N ASP A 44 9.77 -3.33 8.17
CA ASP A 44 9.15 -4.62 7.87
C ASP A 44 8.08 -4.96 8.90
N VAL A 45 7.04 -5.65 8.44
CA VAL A 45 5.97 -6.20 9.29
C VAL A 45 5.73 -7.65 8.86
N ARG A 46 5.93 -8.58 9.79
CA ARG A 46 5.75 -10.02 9.55
C ARG A 46 4.83 -10.65 10.57
N THR A 47 4.29 -11.81 10.22
CA THR A 47 3.66 -12.71 11.18
C THR A 47 4.66 -13.76 11.66
N LEU A 48 4.59 -14.09 12.95
CA LEU A 48 5.30 -15.19 13.56
C LEU A 48 4.29 -16.26 13.97
N ASP A 49 4.39 -17.41 13.31
CA ASP A 49 3.66 -18.61 13.70
C ASP A 49 4.48 -19.37 14.75
N LYS A 50 3.96 -19.41 15.99
CA LYS A 50 4.60 -20.14 17.10
C LYS A 50 4.38 -21.65 16.99
N GLN A 51 3.66 -22.14 15.98
CA GLN A 51 3.24 -23.52 15.71
C GLN A 51 2.33 -24.12 16.78
N GLN A 52 2.63 -23.90 18.06
CA GLN A 52 1.83 -24.33 19.19
C GLN A 52 0.83 -23.25 19.60
N GLY A 53 -0.45 -23.47 19.27
CA GLY A 53 -1.55 -22.63 19.74
C GLY A 53 -1.86 -22.87 21.22
N THR A 54 -2.15 -21.80 21.95
CA THR A 54 -2.69 -21.88 23.31
C THR A 54 -4.11 -22.46 23.29
N PHE A 55 -4.57 -23.03 24.42
CA PHE A 55 -5.92 -23.59 24.55
C PHE A 55 -7.03 -22.61 24.09
N LYS A 56 -6.85 -21.30 24.35
CA LYS A 56 -7.78 -20.25 23.88
C LYS A 56 -7.74 -20.04 22.36
N GLN A 57 -6.57 -20.14 21.72
CA GLN A 57 -6.44 -20.05 20.26
C GLN A 57 -7.07 -21.23 19.53
N VAL A 58 -7.12 -22.40 20.18
CA VAL A 58 -7.74 -23.62 19.62
C VAL A 58 -9.26 -23.62 19.81
N THR A 59 -9.76 -23.09 20.93
CA THR A 59 -11.17 -23.20 21.33
C THR A 59 -12.04 -22.00 20.96
N THR A 60 -11.44 -20.82 20.71
CA THR A 60 -12.20 -19.57 20.48
C THR A 60 -12.15 -19.15 19.01
N GLY A 61 -13.32 -19.12 18.34
CA GLY A 61 -13.46 -18.54 17.01
C GLY A 61 -13.12 -17.04 17.01
N GLY A 62 -12.10 -16.64 16.22
CA GLY A 62 -11.64 -15.26 16.12
C GLY A 62 -10.41 -14.90 16.98
N ALA A 63 -9.78 -15.86 17.65
CA ALA A 63 -8.48 -15.66 18.27
C ALA A 63 -7.39 -15.46 17.20
N VAL A 64 -6.52 -14.48 17.39
CA VAL A 64 -5.35 -14.28 16.52
C VAL A 64 -4.41 -15.47 16.70
N LYS A 65 -4.05 -16.12 15.60
CA LYS A 65 -3.26 -17.35 15.62
C LYS A 65 -1.76 -17.10 15.55
N GLN A 66 -1.35 -15.92 15.07
CA GLN A 66 0.04 -15.56 14.80
C GLN A 66 0.37 -14.22 15.43
N ASP A 67 1.60 -14.07 15.89
CA ASP A 67 2.08 -12.82 16.48
C ASP A 67 2.50 -11.88 15.35
N LEU A 68 2.40 -10.58 15.59
CA LEU A 68 2.91 -9.57 14.64
C LEU A 68 4.27 -9.08 15.11
N ILE A 69 5.21 -9.09 14.20
CA ILE A 69 6.57 -8.60 14.38
C ILE A 69 6.74 -7.35 13.54
N ILE A 70 7.03 -6.22 14.20
CA ILE A 70 7.40 -4.97 13.54
C ILE A 70 8.90 -4.78 13.67
N SER A 71 9.61 -4.71 12.57
CA SER A 71 11.01 -4.28 12.55
C SER A 71 11.07 -2.80 12.18
N ALA A 72 11.69 -2.01 13.05
CA ALA A 72 11.86 -0.58 12.84
C ALA A 72 13.30 -0.16 13.14
N TYR A 73 13.78 0.89 12.49
CA TYR A 73 15.11 1.45 12.74
C TYR A 73 15.04 2.91 13.15
N LYS A 74 16.00 3.32 13.97
CA LYS A 74 16.28 4.73 14.23
C LYS A 74 17.06 5.29 13.03
N PRO A 75 16.60 6.37 12.37
CA PRO A 75 17.37 7.05 11.33
C PRO A 75 18.80 7.33 11.78
N ASN A 76 19.75 7.27 10.86
CA ASN A 76 21.11 7.71 11.15
C ASN A 76 21.20 9.25 11.07
N GLY A 77 22.18 9.84 11.78
CA GLY A 77 22.35 11.29 11.83
C GLY A 77 22.45 11.93 10.45
N GLY A 78 23.17 11.29 9.52
CA GLY A 78 23.32 11.81 8.15
C GLY A 78 22.03 11.89 7.34
N LEU A 79 21.06 10.98 7.54
CA LEU A 79 19.74 11.10 6.87
C LEU A 79 18.97 12.28 7.46
N GLU A 80 18.97 12.43 8.79
CA GLU A 80 18.26 13.54 9.46
C GLU A 80 18.87 14.91 9.14
N GLU A 81 20.20 14.99 9.05
CA GLU A 81 20.92 16.22 8.70
C GLU A 81 20.65 16.64 7.25
N ARG A 82 20.77 15.71 6.29
CA ARG A 82 20.45 16.00 4.88
C ARG A 82 18.98 16.34 4.69
N PHE A 83 18.10 15.63 5.39
CA PHE A 83 16.67 15.90 5.30
C PHE A 83 16.28 17.29 5.83
N LYS A 84 17.01 17.85 6.80
CA LYS A 84 16.80 19.24 7.22
C LYS A 84 17.22 20.25 6.16
N LEU A 85 18.24 19.95 5.36
CA LEU A 85 18.75 20.82 4.29
C LEU A 85 17.85 20.78 3.05
N GLU A 86 17.30 19.61 2.74
CA GLU A 86 16.50 19.33 1.54
C GLU A 86 15.00 19.16 1.86
N ALA A 87 14.55 19.64 3.01
CA ALA A 87 13.19 19.46 3.51
C ALA A 87 12.15 19.96 2.48
N GLY A 88 11.33 19.04 1.97
CA GLY A 88 10.27 19.36 1.01
C GLY A 88 10.75 19.54 -0.43
N SER A 89 11.96 19.09 -0.77
CA SER A 89 12.45 18.99 -2.16
C SER A 89 12.31 17.56 -2.70
N GLU A 90 12.33 17.42 -4.03
CA GLU A 90 12.39 16.09 -4.66
C GLU A 90 13.66 15.31 -4.27
N GLU A 91 14.78 16.01 -4.04
CA GLU A 91 16.05 15.40 -3.66
C GLU A 91 15.94 14.68 -2.32
N GLY A 92 15.29 15.31 -1.33
CA GLY A 92 15.04 14.72 -0.02
C GLY A 92 14.16 13.46 -0.09
N VAL A 93 13.22 13.40 -1.04
CA VAL A 93 12.42 12.19 -1.31
C VAL A 93 13.32 11.05 -1.78
N TRP A 94 14.20 11.32 -2.74
CA TRP A 94 15.05 10.28 -3.32
C TRP A 94 16.20 9.86 -2.39
N ASP A 95 16.72 10.75 -1.54
CA ASP A 95 17.68 10.37 -0.49
C ASP A 95 17.03 9.46 0.57
N PHE A 96 15.79 9.75 0.95
CA PHE A 96 15.02 8.86 1.82
C PHE A 96 14.86 7.48 1.19
N VAL A 97 14.35 7.38 -0.03
CA VAL A 97 14.11 6.09 -0.71
C VAL A 97 15.41 5.31 -0.84
N ARG A 98 16.51 5.96 -1.26
CA ARG A 98 17.82 5.32 -1.39
C ARG A 98 18.32 4.80 -0.04
N THR A 99 18.19 5.60 1.02
CA THR A 99 18.60 5.20 2.37
C THR A 99 17.72 4.07 2.91
N HIS A 100 16.41 4.10 2.65
CA HIS A 100 15.48 3.07 3.06
C HIS A 100 15.75 1.74 2.34
N LEU A 101 15.94 1.76 1.01
CA LEU A 101 16.31 0.58 0.23
C LEU A 101 17.60 -0.09 0.71
N ARG A 102 18.59 0.68 1.20
CA ARG A 102 19.81 0.12 1.84
C ARG A 102 19.52 -0.66 3.13
N LYS A 103 18.43 -0.35 3.81
CA LYS A 103 18.03 -1.00 5.08
C LYS A 103 17.19 -2.25 4.86
N LEU A 104 16.50 -2.34 3.72
CA LEU A 104 15.66 -3.49 3.41
C LEU A 104 16.50 -4.71 3.00
N PRO A 105 16.10 -5.93 3.38
CA PRO A 105 16.78 -7.14 2.94
C PRO A 105 16.76 -7.25 1.41
N VAL A 106 17.88 -7.59 0.78
CA VAL A 106 17.97 -7.74 -0.69
C VAL A 106 17.29 -9.03 -1.13
N VAL A 107 17.54 -10.11 -0.39
CA VAL A 107 16.99 -11.44 -0.65
C VAL A 107 16.45 -12.02 0.65
N VAL A 108 15.27 -12.60 0.59
CA VAL A 108 14.70 -13.45 1.64
C VAL A 108 14.41 -14.79 1.01
N GLU A 109 15.01 -15.85 1.54
CA GLU A 109 14.88 -17.21 1.03
C GLU A 109 14.20 -18.08 2.10
N LYS A 110 13.19 -18.83 1.68
CA LYS A 110 12.50 -19.80 2.53
C LYS A 110 12.22 -21.07 1.73
N ASP A 111 12.64 -22.21 2.27
CA ASP A 111 12.45 -23.54 1.64
C ASP A 111 12.99 -23.61 0.19
N GLY A 112 14.09 -22.90 -0.11
CA GLY A 112 14.70 -22.83 -1.45
C GLY A 112 13.93 -21.98 -2.45
N GLN A 113 12.92 -21.23 -2.00
CA GLN A 113 12.16 -20.26 -2.78
C GLN A 113 12.49 -18.83 -2.34
N LEU A 114 12.50 -17.91 -3.29
CA LEU A 114 12.67 -16.49 -2.99
C LEU A 114 11.33 -15.88 -2.60
N GLU A 115 11.28 -15.23 -1.45
CA GLU A 115 10.10 -14.47 -1.02
C GLU A 115 10.16 -13.04 -1.57
N VAL A 116 9.01 -12.55 -2.06
CA VAL A 116 8.86 -11.13 -2.39
C VAL A 116 8.97 -10.29 -1.12
N VAL A 117 9.92 -9.36 -1.10
CA VAL A 117 10.06 -8.38 -0.03
C VAL A 117 9.09 -7.23 -0.30
N ALA A 118 7.89 -7.31 0.27
CA ALA A 118 6.81 -6.34 0.00
C ALA A 118 7.25 -4.88 0.20
N GLU A 119 8.09 -4.60 1.20
CA GLU A 119 8.59 -3.25 1.52
C GLU A 119 9.47 -2.64 0.40
N ARG A 120 9.92 -3.45 -0.57
CA ARG A 120 10.61 -2.98 -1.79
C ARG A 120 9.66 -2.63 -2.94
N GLN A 121 8.36 -2.88 -2.80
CA GLN A 121 7.39 -2.57 -3.84
C GLN A 121 7.08 -1.07 -3.84
N ASN A 122 6.82 -0.51 -5.03
CA ASN A 122 6.66 0.94 -5.22
C ASN A 122 5.69 1.61 -4.25
N TYR A 123 4.56 0.97 -3.96
CA TYR A 123 3.52 1.53 -3.10
C TYR A 123 3.93 1.57 -1.62
N LEU A 124 4.60 0.54 -1.10
CA LEU A 124 5.10 0.57 0.28
C LEU A 124 6.25 1.56 0.40
N LEU A 125 7.13 1.65 -0.59
CA LEU A 125 8.16 2.69 -0.64
C LEU A 125 7.55 4.10 -0.61
N PHE A 126 6.45 4.32 -1.34
CA PHE A 126 5.72 5.58 -1.32
C PHE A 126 5.10 5.86 0.06
N ASP A 127 4.42 4.89 0.66
CA ASP A 127 3.79 5.03 1.98
C ASP A 127 4.84 5.35 3.07
N ARG A 128 6.00 4.70 3.04
CA ARG A 128 7.12 4.97 3.96
C ARG A 128 7.66 6.37 3.77
N MET A 129 7.79 6.83 2.52
CA MET A 129 8.25 8.17 2.18
C MET A 129 7.26 9.23 2.67
N VAL A 130 5.97 9.06 2.40
CA VAL A 130 4.90 9.96 2.86
C VAL A 130 4.89 10.04 4.39
N ALA A 131 4.91 8.88 5.06
CA ALA A 131 4.92 8.83 6.52
C ALA A 131 6.14 9.56 7.11
N PHE A 132 7.32 9.40 6.52
CA PHE A 132 8.54 10.06 6.95
C PHE A 132 8.46 11.59 6.88
N HIS A 133 7.88 12.14 5.81
CA HIS A 133 7.69 13.58 5.61
C HIS A 133 6.62 14.16 6.53
N VAL A 134 5.44 13.52 6.57
CA VAL A 134 4.29 14.00 7.36
C VAL A 134 4.64 14.04 8.85
N GLN A 135 5.35 13.03 9.37
CA GLN A 135 5.80 13.02 10.77
C GLN A 135 6.73 14.17 11.14
N ARG A 136 7.46 14.72 10.15
CA ARG A 136 8.38 15.85 10.33
C ARG A 136 7.72 17.18 10.00
N GLY A 137 6.40 17.20 9.76
CA GLY A 137 5.64 18.40 9.44
C GLY A 137 5.98 19.01 8.08
N ILE A 138 6.57 18.21 7.18
CA ILE A 138 7.01 18.65 5.86
C ILE A 138 6.01 18.17 4.81
N THR A 139 5.66 19.03 3.86
CA THR A 139 4.80 18.70 2.73
C THR A 139 5.50 17.70 1.81
N VAL A 140 4.77 16.69 1.36
CA VAL A 140 5.28 15.72 0.38
C VAL A 140 5.37 16.42 -0.98
N PRO A 141 6.55 16.49 -1.62
CA PRO A 141 6.74 17.27 -2.84
C PRO A 141 6.36 16.54 -4.12
N LEU A 142 6.05 15.24 -4.05
CA LEU A 142 5.68 14.39 -5.19
C LEU A 142 4.29 13.77 -4.98
N SER A 143 3.48 13.79 -6.02
CA SER A 143 2.31 12.92 -6.13
C SER A 143 2.70 11.44 -6.27
N ALA A 144 1.75 10.52 -6.08
CA ALA A 144 2.01 9.09 -6.27
C ALA A 144 2.47 8.77 -7.70
N ALA A 145 1.87 9.43 -8.71
CA ALA A 145 2.24 9.24 -10.12
C ALA A 145 3.68 9.69 -10.41
N GLU A 146 4.06 10.90 -9.97
CA GLU A 146 5.42 11.42 -10.13
C GLU A 146 6.44 10.55 -9.38
N PHE A 147 6.08 10.09 -8.18
CA PHE A 147 6.91 9.16 -7.43
C PHE A 147 7.11 7.83 -8.16
N TYR A 148 6.07 7.19 -8.68
CA TYR A 148 6.22 5.92 -9.39
C TYR A 148 7.04 6.06 -10.67
N ALA A 149 6.82 7.13 -11.44
CA ALA A 149 7.62 7.43 -12.62
C ALA A 149 9.09 7.68 -12.25
N GLY A 150 9.34 8.51 -11.23
CA GLY A 150 10.68 8.83 -10.77
C GLY A 150 11.42 7.62 -10.17
N LEU A 151 10.69 6.71 -9.52
CA LEU A 151 11.22 5.48 -8.93
C LEU A 151 11.74 4.55 -10.03
N ALA A 152 10.95 4.32 -11.08
CA ALA A 152 11.33 3.50 -12.23
C ALA A 152 12.51 4.08 -13.03
N GLN A 153 12.70 5.41 -13.01
CA GLN A 153 13.85 6.05 -13.65
C GLN A 153 15.15 5.94 -12.84
N ARG A 154 15.05 5.85 -11.50
CA ARG A 154 16.21 5.97 -10.59
C ARG A 154 16.68 4.65 -9.99
N PHE A 155 15.81 3.65 -9.95
CA PHE A 155 16.07 2.37 -9.30
C PHE A 155 15.73 1.21 -10.24
N VAL A 156 16.39 0.08 -10.02
CA VAL A 156 16.24 -1.10 -10.86
C VAL A 156 15.03 -1.91 -10.38
N GLU A 157 14.10 -2.20 -11.29
CA GLU A 157 12.94 -3.06 -10.99
C GLU A 157 13.25 -4.53 -11.31
N ARG A 158 12.89 -5.43 -10.37
CA ARG A 158 12.90 -6.89 -10.53
C ARG A 158 11.71 -7.50 -9.81
N ASP A 159 10.96 -8.37 -10.49
CA ASP A 159 9.82 -9.09 -9.91
C ASP A 159 8.84 -8.16 -9.13
N GLY A 160 8.62 -6.93 -9.63
CA GLY A 160 7.75 -5.91 -9.01
C GLY A 160 8.33 -5.20 -7.78
N MET A 161 9.60 -5.42 -7.47
CA MET A 161 10.36 -4.78 -6.38
C MET A 161 11.44 -3.85 -6.94
N TYR A 162 11.83 -2.84 -6.15
CA TYR A 162 12.86 -1.88 -6.51
C TYR A 162 14.15 -2.11 -5.71
N PHE A 163 15.26 -1.94 -6.41
CA PHE A 163 16.61 -2.21 -5.90
C PHE A 163 17.55 -1.08 -6.27
N LEU A 164 18.55 -0.87 -5.41
CA LEU A 164 19.75 -0.14 -5.82
C LEU A 164 20.50 -0.97 -6.86
N PRO A 165 21.26 -0.35 -7.79
CA PRO A 165 21.99 -1.07 -8.83
C PRO A 165 22.85 -2.22 -8.28
N GLU A 166 23.54 -1.99 -7.17
CA GLU A 166 24.36 -3.00 -6.48
C GLU A 166 23.53 -4.14 -5.88
N GLN A 167 22.32 -3.86 -5.39
CA GLN A 167 21.41 -4.85 -4.83
C GLN A 167 20.74 -5.69 -5.92
N ALA A 168 20.48 -5.10 -7.09
CA ALA A 168 19.89 -5.81 -8.21
C ALA A 168 20.81 -6.93 -8.72
N ALA A 169 22.12 -6.68 -8.79
CA ALA A 169 23.10 -7.70 -9.18
C ALA A 169 23.13 -8.88 -8.18
N GLU A 170 23.05 -8.58 -6.88
CA GLU A 170 22.95 -9.62 -5.84
C GLU A 170 21.66 -10.44 -5.96
N TYR A 171 20.52 -9.76 -6.17
CA TYR A 171 19.22 -10.38 -6.37
C TYR A 171 19.22 -11.28 -7.62
N ASP A 172 19.70 -10.77 -8.76
CA ASP A 172 19.75 -11.49 -10.03
C ASP A 172 20.58 -12.79 -9.90
N LYS A 173 21.71 -12.75 -9.18
CA LYS A 173 22.52 -13.95 -8.91
C LYS A 173 21.75 -15.01 -8.12
N LYS A 174 20.97 -14.60 -7.12
CA LYS A 174 20.15 -15.51 -6.30
C LYS A 174 18.92 -16.01 -7.05
N ARG A 175 18.34 -15.16 -7.90
CA ARG A 175 17.21 -15.50 -8.77
C ARG A 175 17.53 -16.63 -9.75
N LEU A 176 18.74 -16.66 -10.29
CA LEU A 176 19.22 -17.73 -11.18
C LEU A 176 19.27 -19.10 -10.48
N THR A 177 19.50 -19.14 -9.17
CA THR A 177 19.59 -20.37 -8.39
C THR A 177 18.27 -20.82 -7.77
N ALA A 178 17.27 -19.94 -7.74
CA ALA A 178 15.99 -20.20 -7.12
C ALA A 178 15.01 -20.88 -8.08
N LYS A 179 14.25 -21.86 -7.59
CA LYS A 179 13.26 -22.56 -8.42
C LYS A 179 12.08 -21.64 -8.78
N GLU A 180 11.59 -20.85 -7.83
CA GLU A 180 10.42 -19.98 -7.98
C GLU A 180 10.50 -18.75 -7.04
N VAL A 181 9.74 -17.69 -7.34
CA VAL A 181 9.50 -16.55 -6.45
C VAL A 181 8.07 -16.64 -5.91
N LYS A 182 7.92 -16.65 -4.59
CA LYS A 182 6.64 -16.73 -3.90
C LYS A 182 6.21 -15.36 -3.38
N GLN A 183 5.00 -14.95 -3.74
CA GLN A 183 4.38 -13.70 -3.27
C GLN A 183 3.69 -13.96 -1.91
N LEU A 184 3.86 -13.04 -0.95
CA LEU A 184 3.19 -13.11 0.36
C LEU A 184 1.67 -12.95 0.20
N GLU A 185 0.88 -13.68 0.99
CA GLU A 185 -0.57 -13.49 1.10
C GLU A 185 -0.86 -12.12 1.76
N LEU A 186 -1.48 -11.20 1.02
CA LEU A 186 -1.94 -9.91 1.57
C LEU A 186 -3.22 -10.12 2.39
N PHE A 187 -3.26 -9.59 3.61
CA PHE A 187 -4.48 -9.56 4.39
C PHE A 187 -5.37 -8.38 3.98
N VAL A 188 -6.54 -8.65 3.42
CA VAL A 188 -7.53 -7.63 3.05
C VAL A 188 -8.42 -7.32 4.25
N SER A 189 -8.30 -6.11 4.80
CA SER A 189 -9.05 -5.69 5.99
C SER A 189 -9.66 -4.30 5.93
N ASP A 190 -9.26 -3.50 4.94
CA ASP A 190 -9.70 -2.14 4.70
C ASP A 190 -9.62 -1.80 3.21
N GLU A 191 -10.12 -0.62 2.85
CA GLU A 191 -10.10 -0.14 1.47
C GLU A 191 -8.68 -0.12 0.87
N SER A 192 -7.68 0.34 1.64
CA SER A 192 -6.30 0.43 1.14
C SER A 192 -5.72 -0.94 0.81
N SER A 193 -5.82 -1.91 1.72
CA SER A 193 -5.37 -3.29 1.51
C SER A 193 -6.17 -4.00 0.42
N ALA A 194 -7.46 -3.70 0.26
CA ALA A 194 -8.29 -4.21 -0.83
C ALA A 194 -7.84 -3.70 -2.21
N ILE A 195 -7.57 -2.41 -2.33
CA ILE A 195 -7.04 -1.80 -3.57
C ILE A 195 -5.66 -2.38 -3.88
N GLN A 196 -4.80 -2.56 -2.87
CA GLN A 196 -3.50 -3.21 -3.04
C GLN A 196 -3.64 -4.63 -3.57
N TRP A 197 -4.53 -5.42 -2.98
CA TRP A 197 -4.81 -6.77 -3.45
C TRP A 197 -5.32 -6.78 -4.90
N LEU A 198 -6.30 -5.93 -5.23
CA LEU A 198 -6.81 -5.80 -6.60
C LEU A 198 -5.71 -5.40 -7.59
N LYS A 199 -4.84 -4.47 -7.20
CA LYS A 199 -3.70 -4.05 -8.02
C LYS A 199 -2.77 -5.23 -8.31
N GLN A 200 -2.47 -6.07 -7.32
CA GLN A 200 -1.66 -7.26 -7.53
C GLN A 200 -2.32 -8.25 -8.49
N GLN A 201 -3.62 -8.51 -8.32
CA GLN A 201 -4.37 -9.38 -9.24
C GLN A 201 -4.35 -8.86 -10.68
N LEU A 202 -4.53 -7.54 -10.86
CA LEU A 202 -4.59 -6.91 -12.17
C LEU A 202 -3.23 -6.74 -12.86
N LEU A 203 -2.15 -6.58 -12.08
CA LEU A 203 -0.78 -6.57 -12.62
C LEU A 203 -0.40 -7.95 -13.16
N GLN A 204 -0.78 -9.02 -12.47
CA GLN A 204 -0.54 -10.39 -12.95
C GLN A 204 -1.43 -10.72 -14.15
N LYS A 205 -2.72 -10.38 -14.05
CA LYS A 205 -3.73 -10.71 -15.05
C LYS A 205 -4.80 -9.62 -15.12
N PRO A 206 -4.93 -8.91 -16.25
CA PRO A 206 -6.10 -8.11 -16.53
C PRO A 206 -7.36 -8.97 -16.58
N GLN A 207 -8.34 -8.66 -15.73
CA GLN A 207 -9.48 -9.54 -15.46
C GLN A 207 -10.81 -8.81 -15.57
N THR A 208 -11.85 -9.55 -15.95
CA THR A 208 -13.23 -9.06 -15.91
C THR A 208 -13.77 -9.03 -14.48
N PHE A 209 -14.87 -8.31 -14.26
CA PHE A 209 -15.56 -8.31 -12.97
C PHE A 209 -15.97 -9.72 -12.53
N GLN A 210 -16.49 -10.53 -13.47
CA GLN A 210 -16.95 -11.89 -13.20
C GLN A 210 -15.80 -12.82 -12.77
N GLU A 211 -14.59 -12.61 -13.29
CA GLU A 211 -13.39 -13.34 -12.88
C GLU A 211 -12.91 -12.91 -11.48
N LEU A 212 -12.94 -11.60 -11.19
CA LEU A 212 -12.44 -11.04 -9.92
C LEU A 212 -13.39 -11.27 -8.74
N HIS A 213 -14.70 -11.19 -8.96
CA HIS A 213 -15.68 -11.18 -7.89
C HIS A 213 -15.59 -12.40 -6.94
N PRO A 214 -15.51 -13.65 -7.42
CA PRO A 214 -15.37 -14.81 -6.53
C PRO A 214 -14.05 -14.84 -5.76
N GLN A 215 -12.99 -14.24 -6.31
CA GLN A 215 -11.69 -14.13 -5.64
C GLN A 215 -11.77 -13.08 -4.53
N PHE A 216 -12.32 -11.91 -4.85
CA PHE A 216 -12.48 -10.81 -3.90
C PHE A 216 -13.33 -11.20 -2.68
N MET A 217 -14.45 -11.91 -2.91
CA MET A 217 -15.33 -12.37 -1.83
C MET A 217 -14.65 -13.35 -0.85
N ARG A 218 -13.62 -14.08 -1.29
CA ARG A 218 -12.84 -14.97 -0.40
C ARG A 218 -11.90 -14.19 0.51
N GLU A 219 -11.34 -13.09 0.02
CA GLU A 219 -10.31 -12.33 0.73
C GLU A 219 -10.89 -11.31 1.73
N ILE A 220 -12.10 -10.78 1.49
CA ILE A 220 -12.69 -9.74 2.33
C ILE A 220 -13.30 -10.23 3.66
N ALA A 221 -13.16 -11.52 3.99
CA ALA A 221 -13.70 -12.10 5.23
C ALA A 221 -13.16 -11.42 6.51
N GLY A 222 -12.00 -10.75 6.41
CA GLY A 222 -11.35 -10.00 7.49
C GLY A 222 -11.71 -8.52 7.61
N TRP A 223 -12.75 -8.03 6.91
CA TRP A 223 -13.06 -6.59 6.85
C TRP A 223 -13.29 -5.95 8.23
N LYS A 224 -12.73 -4.75 8.43
CA LYS A 224 -12.87 -4.01 9.68
C LYS A 224 -14.33 -3.66 9.96
N LYS A 225 -14.81 -3.99 11.17
CA LYS A 225 -16.20 -3.72 11.61
C LYS A 225 -16.62 -2.25 11.62
N HIS A 226 -15.66 -1.32 11.70
CA HIS A 226 -15.91 0.13 11.70
C HIS A 226 -15.66 0.75 10.32
N GLU A 227 -15.18 -0.04 9.37
CA GLU A 227 -14.95 0.40 8.01
C GLU A 227 -16.18 0.11 7.16
N LYS A 228 -16.62 1.09 6.40
CA LYS A 228 -17.72 0.91 5.44
C LYS A 228 -17.29 -0.17 4.43
N PRO A 229 -18.07 -1.25 4.27
CA PRO A 229 -17.84 -2.21 3.20
C PRO A 229 -17.98 -1.49 1.85
N LEU A 230 -17.06 -1.74 0.95
CA LEU A 230 -17.12 -1.21 -0.41
C LEU A 230 -17.35 -2.35 -1.39
N GLU A 231 -18.21 -2.10 -2.36
CA GLU A 231 -18.48 -3.04 -3.44
C GLU A 231 -17.26 -3.14 -4.35
N LEU A 232 -16.99 -4.33 -4.87
CA LEU A 232 -15.87 -4.55 -5.79
C LEU A 232 -15.91 -3.58 -6.99
N LEU A 233 -17.10 -3.35 -7.54
CA LEU A 233 -17.27 -2.49 -8.69
C LEU A 233 -16.87 -1.04 -8.36
N GLU A 234 -17.22 -0.56 -7.17
CA GLU A 234 -16.85 0.78 -6.72
C GLU A 234 -15.33 0.91 -6.57
N LEU A 235 -14.67 -0.09 -5.98
CA LEU A 235 -13.22 -0.12 -5.87
C LEU A 235 -12.54 -0.12 -7.25
N LEU A 236 -13.10 -0.88 -8.19
CA LEU A 236 -12.59 -0.96 -9.55
C LEU A 236 -12.72 0.37 -10.29
N GLU A 237 -13.92 0.97 -10.29
CA GLU A 237 -14.21 2.24 -10.97
C GLU A 237 -13.39 3.41 -10.44
N GLN A 238 -13.08 3.43 -9.15
CA GLN A 238 -12.36 4.54 -8.52
C GLN A 238 -10.83 4.42 -8.60
N ASN A 239 -10.29 3.24 -8.93
CA ASN A 239 -8.85 2.97 -8.83
C ASN A 239 -8.22 2.36 -10.07
N PHE A 240 -9.02 1.81 -10.98
CA PHE A 240 -8.56 1.05 -12.14
C PHE A 240 -9.29 1.48 -13.40
N LEU A 241 -8.78 1.05 -14.55
CA LEU A 241 -9.39 1.33 -15.85
C LEU A 241 -10.03 0.07 -16.41
N ARG A 242 -11.20 0.22 -17.03
CA ARG A 242 -11.87 -0.85 -17.78
C ARG A 242 -11.76 -0.55 -19.27
N TYR A 243 -11.33 -1.54 -20.05
CA TYR A 243 -11.39 -1.41 -21.50
C TYR A 243 -12.83 -1.63 -21.99
N ASP A 244 -13.40 -0.63 -22.66
CA ASP A 244 -14.80 -0.60 -23.08
C ASP A 244 -15.06 -1.32 -24.42
N GLY A 245 -14.00 -1.81 -25.07
CA GLY A 245 -14.06 -2.44 -26.39
C GLY A 245 -13.96 -1.45 -27.55
N LYS A 246 -13.63 -0.18 -27.30
CA LYS A 246 -13.45 0.84 -28.33
C LYS A 246 -12.01 1.33 -28.39
N GLY A 247 -11.54 1.60 -29.60
CA GLY A 247 -10.18 2.09 -29.85
C GLY A 247 -9.12 1.02 -29.58
N GLU A 248 -7.85 1.44 -29.48
CA GLU A 248 -6.74 0.52 -29.28
C GLU A 248 -6.77 -0.19 -27.93
N VAL A 249 -6.46 -1.48 -27.93
CA VAL A 249 -6.31 -2.26 -26.70
C VAL A 249 -5.10 -1.76 -25.90
N PRO A 250 -5.28 -1.44 -24.60
CA PRO A 250 -4.21 -1.02 -23.72
C PRO A 250 -3.04 -2.00 -23.72
N SER A 251 -1.80 -1.48 -23.71
CA SER A 251 -0.58 -2.31 -23.77
C SER A 251 -0.57 -3.43 -22.72
N GLN A 252 -1.02 -3.16 -21.49
CA GLN A 252 -1.08 -4.16 -20.43
C GLN A 252 -1.98 -5.36 -20.78
N ILE A 253 -3.17 -5.10 -21.35
CA ILE A 253 -4.09 -6.14 -21.79
C ILE A 253 -3.53 -6.86 -23.01
N HIS A 254 -2.99 -6.11 -23.98
CA HIS A 254 -2.41 -6.66 -25.20
C HIS A 254 -1.24 -7.60 -24.92
N SER A 255 -0.30 -7.21 -24.07
CA SER A 255 0.86 -8.04 -23.68
C SER A 255 0.41 -9.32 -22.98
N TYR A 256 -0.57 -9.23 -22.09
CA TYR A 256 -1.13 -10.41 -21.42
C TYR A 256 -1.80 -11.36 -22.43
N LEU A 257 -2.70 -10.84 -23.27
CA LEU A 257 -3.45 -11.66 -24.22
C LEU A 257 -2.54 -12.31 -25.26
N SER A 258 -1.59 -11.57 -25.82
CA SER A 258 -0.66 -12.09 -26.83
C SER A 258 0.24 -13.20 -26.26
N SER A 259 0.65 -13.09 -25.00
CA SER A 259 1.51 -14.10 -24.37
C SER A 259 0.75 -15.39 -24.08
N ASN A 260 -0.50 -15.28 -23.63
CA ASN A 260 -1.27 -16.39 -23.08
C ASN A 260 -2.21 -17.09 -24.08
N TYR A 261 -2.58 -16.44 -25.18
CA TYR A 261 -3.52 -16.98 -26.18
C TYR A 261 -2.84 -17.05 -27.55
N LYS A 262 -2.68 -18.26 -28.09
CA LYS A 262 -1.94 -18.50 -29.34
C LYS A 262 -2.56 -17.77 -30.52
N GLU A 263 -3.89 -17.71 -30.54
CA GLU A 263 -4.71 -17.08 -31.56
C GLU A 263 -4.66 -15.54 -31.53
N LEU A 264 -4.11 -14.93 -30.47
CA LEU A 264 -4.02 -13.47 -30.30
C LEU A 264 -2.59 -12.94 -30.45
N ARG A 265 -1.63 -13.79 -30.82
CA ARG A 265 -0.23 -13.40 -30.99
C ARG A 265 -0.04 -12.51 -32.21
N ASN A 266 0.83 -11.51 -32.07
CA ASN A 266 1.22 -10.58 -33.14
C ASN A 266 0.05 -9.83 -33.81
N LEU A 267 -1.14 -9.81 -33.17
CA LEU A 267 -2.25 -8.99 -33.64
C LEU A 267 -1.99 -7.51 -33.31
N PRO A 268 -2.35 -6.60 -34.22
CA PRO A 268 -2.28 -5.17 -33.93
C PRO A 268 -3.31 -4.80 -32.84
N LYS A 269 -3.09 -3.67 -32.16
CA LYS A 269 -3.88 -3.29 -30.97
C LYS A 269 -5.34 -2.95 -31.27
N ASP A 270 -5.66 -2.68 -32.51
CA ASP A 270 -6.99 -2.38 -33.03
C ASP A 270 -7.68 -3.60 -33.65
N ASP A 271 -7.06 -4.79 -33.62
CA ASP A 271 -7.65 -6.00 -34.20
C ASP A 271 -8.98 -6.37 -33.52
N PRO A 272 -10.07 -6.60 -34.28
CA PRO A 272 -11.39 -6.89 -33.70
C PRO A 272 -11.44 -8.12 -32.78
N LYS A 273 -10.65 -9.17 -33.05
CA LYS A 273 -10.61 -10.37 -32.20
C LYS A 273 -9.93 -10.07 -30.88
N LEU A 274 -8.86 -9.28 -30.92
CA LEU A 274 -8.16 -8.81 -29.74
C LEU A 274 -9.06 -7.89 -28.90
N GLN A 275 -9.72 -6.91 -29.52
CA GLN A 275 -10.66 -6.01 -28.85
C GLN A 275 -11.81 -6.78 -28.17
N ALA A 276 -12.39 -7.75 -28.87
CA ALA A 276 -13.47 -8.59 -28.34
C ALA A 276 -13.02 -9.39 -27.10
N LYS A 277 -11.78 -9.91 -27.09
CA LYS A 277 -11.24 -10.64 -25.92
C LYS A 277 -10.80 -9.72 -24.78
N ALA A 278 -10.37 -8.51 -25.11
CA ALA A 278 -9.92 -7.49 -24.18
C ALA A 278 -11.08 -6.79 -23.46
N LYS A 279 -12.26 -6.74 -24.09
CA LYS A 279 -13.43 -6.03 -23.59
C LYS A 279 -13.78 -6.43 -22.14
N ASP A 280 -14.18 -5.43 -21.36
CA ASP A 280 -14.60 -5.53 -19.96
C ASP A 280 -13.51 -5.97 -18.97
N ARG A 281 -12.26 -6.10 -19.43
CA ARG A 281 -11.11 -6.35 -18.55
C ARG A 281 -10.67 -5.06 -17.89
N TRP A 282 -10.49 -5.16 -16.59
CA TRP A 282 -9.87 -4.16 -15.73
C TRP A 282 -8.35 -4.27 -15.81
N TYR A 283 -7.67 -3.15 -15.68
CA TYR A 283 -6.23 -3.05 -15.75
C TYR A 283 -5.73 -1.84 -14.95
N VAL A 284 -4.43 -1.83 -14.62
CA VAL A 284 -3.83 -0.78 -13.80
C VAL A 284 -3.55 0.45 -14.67
N PRO A 285 -3.95 1.67 -14.24
CA PRO A 285 -3.69 2.88 -15.01
C PRO A 285 -2.18 3.14 -15.15
N ASP A 286 -1.80 3.69 -16.30
CA ASP A 286 -0.49 4.31 -16.46
C ASP A 286 -0.38 5.59 -15.58
N PRO A 287 0.84 6.09 -15.29
CA PRO A 287 1.01 7.23 -14.38
C PRO A 287 0.19 8.47 -14.74
N ASN A 288 -0.01 8.74 -16.04
CA ASN A 288 -0.78 9.90 -16.49
C ASN A 288 -2.26 9.73 -16.18
N LYS A 289 -2.85 8.57 -16.54
CA LYS A 289 -4.26 8.27 -16.26
C LYS A 289 -4.53 8.03 -14.78
N ALA A 290 -3.51 7.62 -14.02
CA ALA A 290 -3.61 7.44 -12.57
C ALA A 290 -3.90 8.78 -11.87
N GLN A 291 -3.33 9.90 -12.35
CA GLN A 291 -3.58 11.21 -11.77
C GLN A 291 -5.04 11.67 -11.96
N ASP A 292 -5.64 11.39 -13.12
CA ASP A 292 -7.04 11.74 -13.38
C ASP A 292 -7.99 10.89 -12.54
N LEU A 293 -7.71 9.59 -12.40
CA LEU A 293 -8.44 8.71 -11.49
C LEU A 293 -8.32 9.17 -10.02
N GLU A 294 -7.13 9.58 -9.60
CA GLU A 294 -6.89 10.10 -8.25
C GLU A 294 -7.75 11.35 -7.97
N LYS A 295 -7.82 12.29 -8.93
CA LYS A 295 -8.69 13.47 -8.80
C LYS A 295 -10.17 13.11 -8.72
N LEU A 296 -10.62 12.15 -9.54
CA LEU A 296 -12.01 11.68 -9.51
C LEU A 296 -12.34 11.00 -8.18
N ARG A 297 -11.44 10.14 -7.70
CA ARG A 297 -11.55 9.47 -6.41
C ARG A 297 -11.55 10.47 -5.26
N GLU A 298 -10.62 11.43 -5.25
CA GLU A 298 -10.56 12.48 -4.22
C GLU A 298 -11.87 13.27 -4.16
N ARG A 299 -12.45 13.64 -5.31
CA ARG A 299 -13.78 14.30 -5.36
C ARG A 299 -14.87 13.44 -4.75
N ALA A 300 -14.91 12.13 -5.05
CA ALA A 300 -15.89 11.21 -4.48
C ALA A 300 -15.71 11.06 -2.96
N LEU A 301 -14.47 10.91 -2.49
CA LEU A 301 -14.12 10.83 -1.08
C LEU A 301 -14.49 12.10 -0.31
N LEU A 302 -14.25 13.28 -0.89
CA LEU A 302 -14.62 14.56 -0.28
C LEU A 302 -16.15 14.76 -0.22
N LYS A 303 -16.87 14.29 -1.24
CA LYS A 303 -18.35 14.29 -1.22
C LYS A 303 -18.87 13.40 -0.08
N GLU A 304 -18.35 12.19 0.05
CA GLU A 304 -18.73 11.29 1.15
C GLU A 304 -18.33 11.85 2.52
N PHE A 305 -17.17 12.51 2.62
CA PHE A 305 -16.76 13.20 3.84
C PHE A 305 -17.74 14.32 4.23
N GLN A 306 -18.28 15.05 3.26
CA GLN A 306 -19.25 16.10 3.51
C GLN A 306 -20.55 15.55 4.12
N GLU A 307 -20.99 14.36 3.71
CA GLU A 307 -22.11 13.65 4.35
C GLU A 307 -21.80 13.35 5.82
N TYR A 308 -20.56 12.99 6.16
CA TYR A 308 -20.14 12.77 7.54
C TYR A 308 -20.13 14.07 8.36
N VAL A 309 -19.69 15.18 7.76
CA VAL A 309 -19.76 16.51 8.38
C VAL A 309 -21.20 16.90 8.67
N GLU A 310 -22.11 16.72 7.71
CA GLU A 310 -23.54 17.00 7.88
C GLU A 310 -24.15 16.14 8.99
N GLN A 311 -23.83 14.84 9.02
CA GLN A 311 -24.29 13.92 10.06
C GLN A 311 -23.78 14.33 11.45
N ALA A 312 -22.51 14.71 11.57
CA ALA A 312 -21.90 15.21 12.80
C ALA A 312 -22.39 16.63 13.19
N SER A 313 -23.10 17.32 12.29
CA SER A 313 -23.67 18.65 12.51
C SER A 313 -25.09 18.63 13.09
N ARG A 314 -25.75 17.47 13.09
CA ARG A 314 -27.14 17.35 13.57
C ARG A 314 -27.20 17.39 15.11
N PRO A 315 -28.17 18.11 15.71
CA PRO A 315 -28.35 18.09 17.17
C PRO A 315 -28.55 16.67 17.69
N GLY A 316 -27.77 16.26 18.69
CA GLY A 316 -27.83 14.90 19.26
C GLY A 316 -27.15 13.81 18.41
N SER A 317 -26.36 14.17 17.41
CA SER A 317 -25.60 13.22 16.59
C SER A 317 -24.67 12.37 17.46
N ARG A 318 -24.76 11.04 17.29
CA ARG A 318 -23.82 10.10 17.91
C ARG A 318 -22.58 9.94 17.04
N LYS A 319 -21.45 9.56 17.67
CA LYS A 319 -20.21 9.20 17.00
C LYS A 319 -20.44 8.22 15.85
N LEU A 320 -19.79 8.47 14.71
CA LEU A 320 -19.78 7.58 13.54
C LEU A 320 -19.25 6.20 13.94
N ARG A 321 -20.09 5.16 13.78
CA ARG A 321 -19.73 3.77 14.11
C ARG A 321 -19.13 3.02 12.93
N VAL A 322 -19.60 3.34 11.72
CA VAL A 322 -19.15 2.78 10.45
C VAL A 322 -18.95 3.94 9.50
N PHE A 323 -17.75 4.06 8.94
CA PHE A 323 -17.38 5.12 8.02
C PHE A 323 -16.28 4.63 7.08
N ARG A 324 -16.13 5.27 5.94
CA ARG A 324 -15.05 5.02 4.99
C ARG A 324 -13.81 5.78 5.46
N LEU A 325 -12.76 5.03 5.80
CA LEU A 325 -11.55 5.63 6.39
C LEU A 325 -10.86 6.58 5.41
N GLU A 326 -10.82 6.25 4.13
CA GLU A 326 -10.21 7.08 3.09
C GLU A 326 -10.97 8.41 2.89
N ALA A 327 -12.29 8.43 3.05
CA ALA A 327 -13.07 9.66 2.99
C ALA A 327 -12.73 10.59 4.16
N VAL A 328 -12.61 10.05 5.39
CA VAL A 328 -12.16 10.80 6.56
C VAL A 328 -10.74 11.34 6.37
N ARG A 329 -9.82 10.54 5.83
CA ARG A 329 -8.43 10.96 5.54
C ARG A 329 -8.39 12.09 4.52
N ALA A 330 -9.10 11.96 3.41
CA ALA A 330 -9.18 12.99 2.36
C ALA A 330 -9.78 14.29 2.91
N GLY A 331 -10.88 14.19 3.65
CA GLY A 331 -11.52 15.33 4.30
C GLY A 331 -10.64 16.03 5.32
N PHE A 332 -9.95 15.28 6.19
CA PHE A 332 -9.06 15.84 7.19
C PHE A 332 -7.82 16.49 6.55
N LYS A 333 -7.27 15.88 5.50
CA LYS A 333 -6.18 16.47 4.72
C LYS A 333 -6.59 17.83 4.15
N LYS A 334 -7.76 17.91 3.51
CA LYS A 334 -8.29 19.16 2.95
C LYS A 334 -8.56 20.21 4.04
N ALA A 335 -9.27 19.83 5.10
CA ALA A 335 -9.58 20.74 6.22
C ALA A 335 -8.32 21.27 6.90
N TRP A 336 -7.27 20.43 7.03
CA TRP A 336 -5.98 20.86 7.56
C TRP A 336 -5.29 21.90 6.67
N GLN A 337 -5.29 21.68 5.34
CA GLN A 337 -4.73 22.61 4.37
C GLN A 337 -5.47 23.96 4.37
N GLU A 338 -6.79 23.92 4.52
CA GLU A 338 -7.66 25.10 4.59
C GLU A 338 -7.71 25.75 5.99
N ARG A 339 -7.01 25.18 6.98
CA ARG A 339 -7.01 25.60 8.39
C ARG A 339 -8.40 25.53 9.06
N ASP A 340 -9.29 24.70 8.54
CA ASP A 340 -10.59 24.38 9.14
C ASP A 340 -10.45 23.26 10.19
N TYR A 341 -9.81 23.60 11.30
CA TYR A 341 -9.64 22.67 12.42
C TYR A 341 -10.96 22.32 13.12
N GLN A 342 -11.99 23.17 12.97
CA GLN A 342 -13.31 22.94 13.58
C GLN A 342 -13.99 21.72 12.95
N THR A 343 -13.95 21.60 11.63
CA THR A 343 -14.48 20.43 10.92
C THR A 343 -13.80 19.13 11.34
N ILE A 344 -12.47 19.16 11.52
CA ILE A 344 -11.70 18.00 12.02
C ILE A 344 -12.19 17.58 13.41
N ILE A 345 -12.24 18.53 14.36
CA ILE A 345 -12.67 18.25 15.73
C ILE A 345 -14.11 17.73 15.75
N LYS A 346 -14.98 18.29 14.90
CA LYS A 346 -16.40 17.93 14.84
C LYS A 346 -16.61 16.50 14.38
N VAL A 347 -15.94 16.08 13.32
CA VAL A 347 -16.06 14.72 12.77
C VAL A 347 -15.28 13.69 13.59
N ALA A 348 -14.22 14.09 14.29
CA ALA A 348 -13.43 13.19 15.13
C ALA A 348 -14.13 12.78 16.44
N ARG A 349 -15.16 13.52 16.88
CA ARG A 349 -15.97 13.22 18.07
C ARG A 349 -16.86 12.02 17.84
#